data_AF-A0A5C5PKN7-F1
#
_entry.id   AF-A0A5C5PKN7-F1
#
_cell.length_a   1.000
_cell.length_b   1.000
_cell.length_c   1.000
_cell.angle_alpha   90.00
_cell.angle_beta   90.00
_cell.angle_gamma   90.00
#
_symmetry.space_group_name_H-M   'P 1'
#
loop_
_entity.id
_entity.type
_entity.pdbx_description
1 polymer ?
#
loop_
_entity_poly.entity_id
_entity_poly.type
_entity_poly.pdbx_seq_one_letter_code
_entity_poly.pdbx_strand_id
1 'polypeptide(L)'
;MSLAVDRPYPVDFVHRGVAAKIAPQWGDSVNTIPVGVAIHIDHANYKGLAIVEKAQYSSYEAAIDRGREVAKDRIDHALGSNS
;
A
#
# COMPACT_ATOMS: atom_id res chain seq x y z
N MET A 1 4.88 27.65 14.35
CA MET A 1 4.41 26.33 14.80
C MET A 1 4.34 25.43 13.59
N SER A 2 5.19 24.41 13.49
CA SER A 2 5.07 23.39 12.44
C SER A 2 3.93 22.47 12.86
N LEU A 3 2.81 22.51 12.13
CA LEU A 3 1.74 21.54 12.26
C LEU A 3 2.34 20.18 11.88
N ALA A 4 2.59 19.33 12.87
CA ALA A 4 2.85 17.93 12.62
C ALA A 4 1.60 17.39 11.92
N VAL A 5 1.70 17.12 10.62
CA VAL A 5 0.63 16.47 9.87
C VAL A 5 0.52 15.07 10.46
N ASP A 6 -0.59 14.76 11.13
CA ASP A 6 -0.88 13.40 11.58
C ASP A 6 -0.89 12.49 10.35
N ARG A 7 0.10 11.62 10.25
CA ARG A 7 0.28 10.69 9.13
C ARG A 7 -0.48 9.41 9.46
N PRO A 8 -1.51 9.04 8.69
CA PRO A 8 -2.27 7.81 8.90
C PRO A 8 -1.38 6.56 9.00
N TYR A 9 -1.80 5.64 9.86
CA TYR A 9 -1.19 4.33 10.02
C TYR A 9 -1.41 3.45 8.77
N PRO A 10 -0.56 2.43 8.56
CA PRO A 10 -0.78 1.44 7.50
C PRO A 10 -2.17 0.81 7.58
N VAL A 11 -2.78 0.60 6.41
CA VAL A 11 -4.10 -0.01 6.27
C VAL A 11 -3.94 -1.52 6.09
N ASP A 12 -4.62 -2.28 6.95
CA ASP A 12 -4.74 -3.72 6.77
C ASP A 12 -5.70 -4.03 5.61
N PHE A 13 -5.32 -4.99 4.77
CA PHE A 13 -6.07 -5.41 3.60
C PHE A 13 -6.03 -6.93 3.48
N VAL A 14 -7.15 -7.57 3.13
CA VAL A 14 -7.21 -9.01 2.90
C VAL A 14 -7.87 -9.26 1.56
N HIS A 15 -7.23 -10.07 0.71
CA HIS A 15 -7.76 -10.51 -0.58
C HIS A 15 -7.52 -12.00 -0.76
N ARG A 16 -8.58 -12.75 -1.11
CA ARG A 16 -8.53 -14.21 -1.30
C ARG A 16 -7.87 -14.96 -0.14
N GLY A 17 -8.10 -14.51 1.10
CA GLY A 17 -7.52 -15.10 2.31
C GLY A 17 -6.05 -14.74 2.57
N VAL A 18 -5.43 -13.94 1.72
CA VAL A 18 -4.07 -13.43 1.88
C VAL A 18 -4.11 -12.05 2.51
N ALA A 19 -3.38 -11.87 3.61
CA ALA A 19 -3.26 -10.58 4.28
C ALA A 19 -2.17 -9.73 3.62
N ALA A 20 -2.42 -8.43 3.55
CA ALA A 20 -1.46 -7.42 3.14
C ALA A 20 -1.58 -6.16 4.00
N LYS A 21 -0.48 -5.44 4.16
CA LYS A 21 -0.43 -4.14 4.83
C LYS A 21 0.01 -3.07 3.84
N ILE A 22 -0.79 -2.02 3.70
CA ILE A 22 -0.55 -0.91 2.78
C ILE A 22 -0.15 0.30 3.60
N ALA A 23 1.12 0.67 3.55
CA ALA A 23 1.69 1.81 4.26
C ALA A 23 1.89 3.00 3.31
N PRO A 24 1.21 4.14 3.51
CA PRO A 24 1.50 5.35 2.76
C PRO A 24 2.94 5.80 3.00
N GLN A 25 3.65 6.14 1.93
CA GLN A 25 4.98 6.74 2.01
C GLN A 25 4.86 8.25 1.86
N TRP A 26 5.50 8.95 2.79
CA TRP A 26 5.46 10.41 2.86
C TRP A 26 6.80 10.96 2.42
N GLY A 27 6.76 12.09 1.72
CA GLY A 27 7.96 12.87 1.46
C GLY A 27 8.34 13.68 2.68
N ASP A 28 8.57 14.95 2.46
CA ASP A 28 8.92 15.91 3.51
C ASP A 28 7.76 16.13 4.48
N SER A 29 8.05 16.77 5.62
CA SER A 29 7.07 17.04 6.68
C SER A 29 5.92 17.94 6.23
N VAL A 30 6.06 18.63 5.09
CA VAL A 30 5.05 19.51 4.51
C VAL A 30 4.09 18.79 3.55
N ASN A 31 4.42 17.58 3.12
CA ASN A 31 3.56 16.81 2.23
C ASN A 31 2.31 16.34 2.99
N THR A 32 1.16 16.89 2.61
CA THR A 32 -0.16 16.47 3.11
C THR A 32 -0.73 15.26 2.36
N ILE A 33 -0.11 14.91 1.23
CA ILE A 33 -0.48 13.77 0.38
C ILE A 33 0.71 12.80 0.31
N PRO A 34 0.49 11.48 0.40
CA PRO A 34 1.54 10.49 0.19
C PRO A 34 2.21 10.64 -1.19
N VAL A 35 3.49 10.33 -1.25
CA VAL A 35 4.30 10.31 -2.49
C VAL A 35 4.58 8.88 -2.98
N GLY A 36 4.00 7.90 -2.30
CA GLY A 36 4.14 6.49 -2.59
C GLY A 36 3.32 5.62 -1.65
N VAL A 37 3.32 4.32 -1.91
CA VAL A 37 2.77 3.29 -1.02
C VAL A 37 3.72 2.10 -0.95
N ALA A 38 3.89 1.56 0.25
CA ALA A 38 4.60 0.33 0.51
C ALA A 38 3.61 -0.77 0.88
N ILE A 39 3.63 -1.89 0.18
CA ILE A 39 2.68 -2.98 0.33
C ILE A 39 3.44 -4.20 0.83
N HIS A 40 3.10 -4.70 2.00
CA HIS A 40 3.67 -5.93 2.57
C HIS A 40 2.64 -7.04 2.47
N ILE A 41 2.96 -8.13 1.76
CA ILE A 41 2.07 -9.29 1.64
C ILE A 41 2.54 -10.39 2.61
N ASP A 42 1.62 -10.97 3.37
CA ASP A 42 1.88 -12.11 4.24
C ASP A 42 1.17 -13.35 3.67
N HIS A 43 1.93 -14.10 2.85
CA HIS A 43 1.49 -15.34 2.23
C HIS A 43 2.60 -16.39 2.35
N ALA A 44 2.27 -17.69 2.41
CA ALA A 44 3.24 -18.77 2.58
C ALA A 44 4.44 -18.68 1.60
N ASN A 45 4.19 -18.27 0.35
CA ASN A 45 5.22 -18.13 -0.69
C ASN A 45 5.79 -16.71 -0.83
N TYR A 46 5.20 -15.70 -0.17
CA TYR A 46 5.54 -14.28 -0.36
C TYR A 46 5.69 -13.53 0.96
N LYS A 47 5.93 -14.25 2.06
CA LYS A 47 6.06 -13.66 3.40
C LYS A 47 7.17 -12.61 3.40
N GLY A 48 6.79 -11.37 3.64
CA GLY A 48 7.74 -10.24 3.66
C GLY A 48 8.03 -9.63 2.29
N LEU A 49 7.27 -9.97 1.24
CA LEU A 49 7.35 -9.25 -0.04
C LEU A 49 6.85 -7.81 0.18
N ALA A 50 7.78 -6.87 0.05
CA ALA A 50 7.51 -5.43 0.08
C ALA A 50 7.52 -4.88 -1.36
N ILE A 51 6.38 -4.38 -1.83
CA ILE A 51 6.29 -3.63 -3.08
C ILE A 51 6.26 -2.15 -2.73
N VAL A 52 7.16 -1.37 -3.33
CA VAL A 52 7.19 0.09 -3.16
C VAL A 52 6.79 0.71 -4.48
N GLU A 53 5.64 1.38 -4.50
CA GLU A 53 5.22 2.22 -5.61
C GLU A 53 5.47 3.69 -5.22
N LYS A 54 6.14 4.44 -6.09
CA LYS A 54 6.27 5.90 -5.97
C LYS A 54 5.45 6.55 -7.07
N ALA A 55 4.50 7.39 -6.69
CA ALA A 55 3.65 8.12 -7.62
C ALA A 55 3.16 9.42 -6.99
N GLN A 56 2.74 10.37 -7.83
CA GLN A 56 2.03 11.56 -7.37
C GLN A 56 0.55 11.24 -7.28
N TYR A 57 0.03 11.14 -6.06
CA TYR A 57 -1.38 10.93 -5.81
C TYR A 57 -2.13 12.26 -5.67
N SER A 58 -3.42 12.25 -6.00
CA SER A 58 -4.30 13.41 -5.83
C SER A 58 -4.86 13.54 -4.41
N SER A 59 -4.87 12.44 -3.64
CA SER A 59 -5.30 12.41 -2.24
C SER A 59 -4.72 11.21 -1.50
N TYR A 60 -4.93 11.16 -0.18
CA TYR A 60 -4.61 9.99 0.64
C TYR A 60 -5.42 8.77 0.20
N GLU A 61 -6.73 8.91 -0.02
CA GLU A 61 -7.59 7.81 -0.45
C GLU A 61 -7.11 7.23 -1.79
N ALA A 62 -6.74 8.10 -2.74
CA ALA A 62 -6.22 7.66 -4.03
C ALA A 62 -4.94 6.80 -3.89
N ALA A 63 -4.06 7.16 -2.97
CA ALA A 63 -2.86 6.37 -2.67
C ALA A 63 -3.23 4.99 -2.10
N ILE A 64 -4.16 4.94 -1.14
CA ILE A 64 -4.58 3.68 -0.51
C ILE A 64 -5.31 2.78 -1.51
N ASP A 65 -6.21 3.32 -2.32
CA ASP A 65 -6.94 2.54 -3.32
C ASP A 65 -5.99 1.98 -4.37
N ARG A 66 -5.00 2.78 -4.81
CA ARG A 66 -3.94 2.28 -5.67
C ARG A 66 -3.13 1.16 -5.03
N GLY A 67 -2.78 1.31 -3.75
CA GLY A 67 -2.09 0.26 -2.99
C GLY A 67 -2.90 -1.03 -2.90
N ARG A 68 -4.23 -0.95 -2.80
CA ARG A 68 -5.13 -2.11 -2.80
C ARG A 68 -5.17 -2.79 -4.16
N GLU A 69 -5.22 -2.03 -5.25
CA GLU A 69 -5.16 -2.58 -6.61
C GLU A 69 -3.87 -3.37 -6.86
N VAL A 70 -2.72 -2.78 -6.54
CA VAL A 70 -1.42 -3.44 -6.70
C VAL A 70 -1.31 -4.69 -5.83
N ALA A 71 -1.82 -4.63 -4.59
CA ALA A 71 -1.87 -5.79 -3.70
C ALA A 71 -2.72 -6.92 -4.30
N LYS A 72 -3.92 -6.60 -4.82
CA LYS A 72 -4.80 -7.57 -5.48
C LYS A 72 -4.12 -8.23 -6.67
N ASP A 73 -3.60 -7.43 -7.60
CA ASP A 73 -2.93 -7.94 -8.81
C ASP A 73 -1.78 -8.88 -8.45
N ARG A 74 -0.98 -8.53 -7.44
CA ARG A 74 0.12 -9.37 -7.00
C ARG A 74 -0.35 -10.67 -6.38
N ILE A 75 -1.38 -10.62 -5.52
CA ILE A 75 -1.97 -11.80 -4.87
C ILE A 75 -2.59 -12.72 -5.93
N ASP A 76 -3.32 -12.16 -6.90
CA ASP A 76 -3.95 -12.93 -7.97
C ASP A 76 -2.91 -13.60 -8.87
N HIS A 77 -1.85 -12.88 -9.24
CA HIS A 77 -0.73 -13.46 -9.98
C HIS A 77 -0.02 -14.56 -9.17
N ALA A 78 0.15 -14.36 -7.87
CA ALA A 78 0.81 -15.29 -6.95
C ALA A 78 0.03 -16.60 -6.74
N LEU A 79 -1.29 -16.52 -6.69
CA LEU A 79 -2.18 -17.68 -6.50
C LEU A 79 -2.47 -18.41 -7.82
N GLY A 80 -1.96 -17.91 -8.94
CA GLY A 80 -2.43 -18.26 -10.26
C GLY A 80 -3.77 -17.57 -10.52
N SER A 81 -3.82 -16.75 -11.55
CA SER A 81 -5.09 -16.35 -12.16
C SER A 81 -5.81 -17.65 -12.50
N ASN A 82 -6.95 -17.94 -11.87
CA ASN A 82 -7.83 -19.00 -12.36
C ASN A 82 -8.23 -18.58 -13.76
N SER A 83 -7.48 -19.08 -14.74
CA SER A 83 -7.81 -19.09 -16.14
C SER A 83 -8.77 -20.23 -16.38
#